data_AF-A0A9W6TKY8-F1
#
_entry.id   AF-A0A9W6TKY8-F1
#
_cell.length_a   1.000
_cell.length_b   1.000
_cell.length_c   1.000
_cell.angle_alpha   90.00
_cell.angle_beta   90.00
_cell.angle_gamma   90.00
#
_symmetry.space_group_name_H-M   'P 1'
#
loop_
_entity.id
_entity.type
_entity.pdbx_description
1 polymer ?
#
loop_
_entity_poly.entity_id
_entity_poly.type
_entity_poly.pdbx_seq_one_letter_code
_entity_poly.pdbx_strand_id
1 'polypeptide(L)'
;MRASALAGVLAGTLVRAGTVAMRSLEATASSPSLPSNSSFVFDGTNSDIAQQLYIWHKAGDTDSKVSLNSVPSAVANRLDALHIVFDDLPGIVQRAVLWDTGFAISPSNDAVQIWTIDDYTMADIAVPREEVSGEGCTFKNCSQPNDVTAYYTLICSGEQMLNVSRALSIPSRIPPPAAT
;
A
#
# COMPACT_ATOMS: atom_id res chain seq x y z
N MET A 1 -41.09 77.28 15.00
CA MET A 1 -39.66 77.61 15.19
C MET A 1 -38.83 76.51 14.54
N ARG A 2 -37.85 76.93 13.73
CA ARG A 2 -36.90 76.08 13.01
C ARG A 2 -35.85 75.52 13.99
N ALA A 3 -35.43 74.28 13.80
CA ALA A 3 -34.05 73.88 14.08
C ALA A 3 -33.69 72.67 13.21
N SER A 4 -32.59 72.82 12.48
CA SER A 4 -32.09 71.93 11.44
C SER A 4 -31.21 70.81 11.99
N ALA A 5 -31.10 69.79 11.13
CA ALA A 5 -30.16 68.67 11.03
C ALA A 5 -28.81 68.73 11.79
N LEU A 6 -28.35 67.54 12.19
CA LEU A 6 -26.97 67.08 11.98
C LEU A 6 -26.97 65.55 11.83
N ALA A 7 -26.58 65.10 10.64
CA ALA A 7 -26.40 63.70 10.28
C ALA A 7 -25.07 63.18 10.86
N GLY A 8 -25.15 62.12 11.67
CA GLY A 8 -23.98 61.37 12.12
C GLY A 8 -23.81 60.11 11.27
N VAL A 9 -22.76 60.07 10.46
CA VAL A 9 -22.34 58.86 9.74
C VAL A 9 -21.61 57.96 10.73
N LEU A 10 -22.24 56.84 11.12
CA LEU A 10 -21.57 55.75 11.84
C LEU A 10 -21.04 54.76 10.80
N ALA A 11 -19.73 54.81 10.55
CA ALA A 11 -19.02 53.81 9.78
C ALA A 11 -18.95 52.51 10.58
N GLY A 12 -19.83 51.55 10.26
CA GLY A 12 -19.75 50.19 10.77
C GLY A 12 -18.65 49.42 10.04
N THR A 13 -17.57 49.08 10.74
CA THR A 13 -16.60 48.09 10.26
C THR A 13 -17.22 46.69 10.38
N LEU A 14 -17.79 46.20 9.29
CA LEU A 14 -18.18 44.80 9.13
C LEU A 14 -16.90 43.96 9.00
N VAL A 15 -16.37 43.47 10.12
CA VAL A 15 -15.41 42.35 10.09
C VAL A 15 -16.22 41.14 9.62
N ARG A 16 -16.01 40.77 8.35
CA ARG A 16 -16.54 39.54 7.80
C ARG A 16 -15.83 38.39 8.52
N ALA A 17 -16.47 37.84 9.54
CA ALA A 17 -16.11 36.53 10.06
C ALA A 17 -16.31 35.54 8.91
N GLY A 18 -15.22 35.20 8.22
CA GLY A 18 -15.21 34.17 7.22
C GLY A 18 -15.50 32.84 7.90
N THR A 19 -16.74 32.39 7.86
CA THR A 19 -17.05 30.99 8.11
C THR A 19 -16.29 30.18 7.08
N VAL A 20 -15.23 29.50 7.52
CA VAL A 20 -14.59 28.42 6.75
C VAL A 20 -15.66 27.34 6.63
N ALA A 21 -16.38 27.36 5.52
CA ALA A 21 -17.23 26.25 5.14
C ALA A 21 -16.28 25.07 4.86
N MET A 22 -16.20 24.14 5.82
CA MET A 22 -15.67 22.80 5.57
C MET A 22 -16.49 22.25 4.42
N ARG A 23 -15.90 22.21 3.22
CA ARG A 23 -16.51 21.54 2.08
C ARG A 23 -16.63 20.08 2.46
N SER A 24 -17.87 19.66 2.74
CA SER A 24 -18.24 18.26 2.82
C SER A 24 -17.71 17.59 1.56
N LEU A 25 -16.84 16.59 1.72
CA LEU A 25 -16.38 15.73 0.62
C LEU A 25 -17.55 14.79 0.25
N GLU A 26 -18.64 15.36 -0.25
CA GLU A 26 -19.65 14.61 -0.96
C GLU A 26 -19.06 14.23 -2.31
N ALA A 27 -18.71 12.94 -2.39
CA ALA A 27 -18.36 12.15 -3.56
C ALA A 27 -18.67 12.81 -4.91
N THR A 28 -17.71 13.55 -5.45
CA THR A 28 -17.58 13.76 -6.90
C THR A 28 -16.10 13.78 -7.25
N ALA A 29 -15.44 12.66 -6.99
CA ALA A 29 -14.33 12.25 -7.82
C ALA A 29 -14.85 11.02 -8.56
N SER A 30 -14.88 11.07 -9.88
CA SER A 30 -14.71 9.86 -10.66
C SER A 30 -13.38 9.29 -10.21
N SER A 31 -13.41 8.43 -9.18
CA SER A 31 -12.23 7.65 -8.81
C SER A 31 -11.80 6.99 -10.10
N PRO A 32 -10.54 7.12 -10.54
CA PRO A 32 -10.03 6.15 -11.51
C PRO A 32 -10.29 4.80 -10.86
N SER A 33 -11.27 4.06 -11.36
CA SER A 33 -11.55 2.74 -10.86
C SER A 33 -10.28 1.97 -11.14
N LEU A 34 -9.51 1.71 -10.09
CA LEU A 34 -8.38 0.79 -10.19
C LEU A 34 -8.92 -0.47 -10.88
N PRO A 35 -8.22 -1.00 -11.89
CA PRO A 35 -8.67 -2.18 -12.61
C PRO A 35 -8.88 -3.30 -11.59
N SER A 36 -10.14 -3.53 -11.22
CA SER A 36 -10.48 -4.59 -10.29
C SER A 36 -10.78 -5.81 -11.13
N ASN A 37 -9.90 -6.80 -11.05
CA ASN A 37 -10.13 -8.04 -11.77
C ASN A 37 -11.19 -8.84 -11.02
N SER A 38 -12.41 -8.91 -11.56
CA SER A 38 -13.51 -9.69 -10.98
C SER A 38 -13.22 -11.19 -10.89
N SER A 39 -12.20 -11.68 -11.61
CA SER A 39 -11.73 -13.07 -11.52
C SER A 39 -10.59 -13.26 -10.51
N PHE A 40 -10.22 -12.23 -9.75
CA PHE A 40 -9.16 -12.34 -8.76
C PHE A 40 -9.54 -13.30 -7.63
N VAL A 41 -8.67 -14.27 -7.39
CA VAL A 41 -8.76 -15.19 -6.24
C VAL A 41 -7.42 -15.17 -5.53
N PHE A 42 -7.45 -14.89 -4.23
CA PHE A 42 -6.25 -14.99 -3.38
C PHE A 42 -6.19 -16.39 -2.77
N ASP A 43 -5.64 -17.35 -3.52
CA ASP A 43 -5.46 -18.75 -3.12
C ASP A 43 -3.99 -19.13 -2.87
N GLY A 44 -3.09 -18.14 -2.96
CA GLY A 44 -1.64 -18.32 -2.79
C GLY A 44 -0.88 -18.70 -4.06
N THR A 45 -1.54 -18.76 -5.22
CA THR A 45 -0.88 -18.95 -6.53
C THR A 45 -0.28 -17.66 -7.10
N ASN A 46 -0.68 -16.51 -6.55
CA ASN A 46 -0.16 -15.19 -6.88
C ASN A 46 0.19 -14.43 -5.60
N SER A 47 0.89 -13.33 -5.76
CA SER A 47 1.28 -12.41 -4.67
C SER A 47 0.70 -11.02 -4.86
N ASP A 48 -0.46 -10.88 -5.51
CA ASP A 48 -1.15 -9.60 -5.65
C ASP A 48 -1.90 -9.22 -4.35
N ILE A 49 -1.10 -8.97 -3.31
CA ILE A 49 -1.57 -8.55 -1.99
C ILE A 49 -2.22 -7.16 -2.09
N ALA A 50 -1.79 -6.32 -3.04
CA ALA A 50 -2.39 -5.01 -3.26
C ALA A 50 -3.86 -5.12 -3.69
N GLN A 51 -4.17 -6.01 -4.64
CA GLN A 51 -5.54 -6.29 -5.05
C GLN A 51 -6.38 -6.88 -3.92
N GLN A 52 -5.81 -7.78 -3.11
CA GLN A 52 -6.50 -8.33 -1.94
C GLN A 52 -6.86 -7.23 -0.93
N LEU A 53 -5.90 -6.38 -0.57
CA LEU A 53 -6.10 -5.27 0.37
C LEU A 53 -7.10 -4.25 -0.19
N TYR A 54 -7.09 -4.00 -1.50
CA TYR A 54 -8.10 -3.17 -2.15
C TYR A 54 -9.51 -3.75 -2.01
N ILE A 55 -9.69 -5.06 -2.21
CA ILE A 55 -10.99 -5.73 -2.05
C ILE A 55 -11.49 -5.61 -0.61
N TRP A 56 -10.63 -5.83 0.39
CA TRP A 56 -10.98 -5.63 1.80
C TRP A 56 -11.40 -4.20 2.10
N HIS A 57 -10.64 -3.22 1.61
CA HIS A 57 -11.02 -1.82 1.75
C HIS A 57 -12.39 -1.52 1.11
N LYS A 58 -12.67 -2.08 -0.06
CA LYS A 58 -13.98 -1.95 -0.74
C LYS A 58 -15.12 -2.65 0.01
N ALA A 59 -14.83 -3.70 0.76
CA ALA A 59 -15.78 -4.38 1.64
C ALA A 59 -16.05 -3.61 2.94
N GLY A 60 -15.32 -2.52 3.20
CA GLY A 60 -15.46 -1.68 4.39
C GLY A 60 -14.51 -2.07 5.53
N ASP A 61 -13.58 -2.99 5.29
CA ASP A 61 -12.57 -3.34 6.28
C ASP A 61 -11.62 -2.15 6.52
N THR A 62 -11.14 -2.07 7.75
CA THR A 62 -10.23 -1.01 8.20
C THR A 62 -9.11 -1.59 9.03
N ASP A 63 -7.98 -0.90 9.01
CA ASP A 63 -6.86 -1.19 9.89
C ASP A 63 -6.10 0.11 10.18
N SER A 64 -5.36 0.10 11.27
CA SER A 64 -4.44 1.14 11.70
C SER A 64 -3.50 1.59 10.58
N LYS A 65 -3.23 2.89 10.50
CA LYS A 65 -2.22 3.43 9.58
C LYS A 65 -0.84 2.82 9.86
N VAL A 66 -0.05 2.64 8.82
CA VAL A 66 1.32 2.15 8.94
C VAL A 66 2.16 3.23 9.63
N SER A 67 2.93 2.85 10.64
CA SER A 67 4.00 3.70 11.15
C SER A 67 5.26 3.41 10.32
N LEU A 68 5.75 4.40 9.57
CA LEU A 68 7.01 4.32 8.84
C LEU A 68 8.00 5.32 9.41
N ASN A 69 9.29 4.94 9.49
CA ASN A 69 10.35 5.90 9.80
C ASN A 69 10.53 6.92 8.67
N SER A 70 10.30 6.50 7.42
CA SER A 70 10.30 7.34 6.22
C SER A 70 9.48 6.68 5.11
N VAL A 71 8.72 7.49 4.35
CA VAL A 71 8.02 7.03 3.15
C VAL A 71 9.02 6.92 1.99
N PRO A 72 9.14 5.77 1.32
CA PRO A 72 10.02 5.63 0.17
C PRO A 72 9.72 6.66 -0.94
N SER A 73 10.76 7.22 -1.55
CA SER A 73 10.60 8.20 -2.64
C SER A 73 9.82 7.63 -3.83
N ALA A 74 10.00 6.34 -4.15
CA ALA A 74 9.23 5.67 -5.20
C ALA A 74 7.70 5.70 -4.91
N VAL A 75 7.31 5.48 -3.66
CA VAL A 75 5.90 5.57 -3.21
C VAL A 75 5.41 7.01 -3.27
N ALA A 76 6.17 7.94 -2.71
CA ALA A 76 5.81 9.35 -2.70
C ALA A 76 5.64 9.91 -4.12
N ASN A 77 6.58 9.64 -5.03
CA ASN A 77 6.54 10.10 -6.41
C ASN A 77 5.33 9.54 -7.17
N ARG A 78 5.00 8.26 -6.95
CA ARG A 78 3.83 7.64 -7.57
C ARG A 78 2.52 8.29 -7.11
N LEU A 79 2.41 8.61 -5.82
CA LEU A 79 1.23 9.25 -5.26
C LEU A 79 1.14 10.75 -5.61
N ASP A 80 2.28 11.43 -5.71
CA ASP A 80 2.36 12.86 -6.08
C ASP A 80 1.83 13.12 -7.49
N ALA A 81 2.09 12.20 -8.43
CA ALA A 81 1.51 12.23 -9.77
C ALA A 81 -0.03 12.20 -9.78
N LEU A 82 -0.64 11.75 -8.69
CA LEU A 82 -2.10 11.71 -8.46
C LEU A 82 -2.57 12.78 -7.46
N HIS A 83 -1.68 13.64 -6.98
CA HIS A 83 -1.91 14.62 -5.90
C HIS A 83 -2.43 13.99 -4.60
N ILE A 84 -1.92 12.82 -4.25
CA ILE A 84 -2.27 12.07 -3.04
C ILE A 84 -1.13 12.13 -2.03
N VAL A 85 -1.45 12.42 -0.77
CA VAL A 85 -0.50 12.34 0.35
C VAL A 85 -0.61 10.96 1.00
N PHE A 86 0.52 10.26 1.17
CA PHE A 86 0.54 8.91 1.73
C PHE A 86 -0.13 8.82 3.12
N ASP A 87 0.12 9.80 3.98
CA ASP A 87 -0.42 9.83 5.34
C ASP A 87 -1.93 10.03 5.39
N ASP A 88 -2.56 10.54 4.33
CA ASP A 88 -4.01 10.71 4.24
C ASP A 88 -4.73 9.41 3.85
N LEU A 89 -4.00 8.42 3.33
CA LEU A 89 -4.56 7.14 2.94
C LEU A 89 -5.00 6.31 4.17
N PRO A 90 -6.10 5.54 4.06
CA PRO A 90 -6.45 4.52 5.05
C PRO A 90 -5.34 3.46 5.20
N GLY A 91 -5.21 2.86 6.38
CA GLY A 91 -4.08 1.94 6.68
C GLY A 91 -3.98 0.75 5.75
N ILE A 92 -5.11 0.15 5.34
CA ILE A 92 -5.13 -0.92 4.34
C ILE A 92 -4.61 -0.44 2.98
N VAL A 93 -4.98 0.77 2.57
CA VAL A 93 -4.54 1.35 1.29
C VAL A 93 -3.06 1.72 1.33
N GLN A 94 -2.55 2.20 2.48
CA GLN A 94 -1.11 2.41 2.67
C GLN A 94 -0.32 1.13 2.46
N ARG A 95 -0.76 0.01 3.05
CA ARG A 95 -0.14 -1.31 2.86
C ARG A 95 -0.21 -1.78 1.40
N ALA A 96 -1.35 -1.57 0.74
CA ALA A 96 -1.52 -1.92 -0.67
C ALA A 96 -0.54 -1.17 -1.57
N VAL A 97 -0.42 0.15 -1.39
CA VAL A 97 0.50 0.98 -2.19
C VAL A 97 1.95 0.63 -1.93
N LEU A 98 2.34 0.37 -0.67
CA LEU A 98 3.69 -0.08 -0.33
C LEU A 98 4.03 -1.38 -1.05
N TRP A 99 3.16 -2.39 -0.93
CA TRP A 99 3.37 -3.70 -1.56
C TRP A 99 3.49 -3.60 -3.08
N ASP A 100 2.53 -2.93 -3.73
CA ASP A 100 2.49 -2.77 -5.18
C ASP A 100 3.70 -2.00 -5.72
N THR A 101 4.28 -1.13 -4.89
CA THR A 101 5.49 -0.36 -5.22
C THR A 101 6.79 -1.10 -4.87
N GLY A 102 6.70 -2.33 -4.34
CA GLY A 102 7.86 -3.17 -4.04
C GLY A 102 8.50 -2.93 -2.67
N PHE A 103 7.70 -2.58 -1.65
CA PHE A 103 8.19 -2.39 -0.29
C PHE A 103 7.43 -3.26 0.72
N ALA A 104 8.19 -3.91 1.60
CA ALA A 104 7.69 -4.51 2.83
C ALA A 104 8.05 -3.63 4.04
N ILE A 105 7.39 -3.87 5.17
CA ILE A 105 7.64 -3.14 6.42
C ILE A 105 8.41 -4.05 7.36
N SER A 106 9.57 -3.59 7.84
CA SER A 106 10.35 -4.30 8.85
C SER A 106 9.73 -4.16 10.24
N PRO A 107 10.07 -5.04 11.21
CA PRO A 107 9.66 -4.87 12.60
C PRO A 107 10.10 -3.53 13.23
N SER A 108 11.11 -2.87 12.65
CA SER A 108 11.61 -1.55 13.06
C SER A 108 10.90 -0.39 12.36
N ASN A 109 9.83 -0.64 11.61
CA ASN A 109 9.09 0.35 10.82
C ASN A 109 9.87 0.96 9.64
N ASP A 110 10.90 0.25 9.17
CA ASP A 110 11.61 0.63 7.95
C ASP A 110 10.92 0.01 6.73
N ALA A 111 10.73 0.81 5.68
CA ALA A 111 10.34 0.30 4.39
C ALA A 111 11.56 -0.38 3.72
N VAL A 112 11.48 -1.69 3.53
CA VAL A 112 12.52 -2.52 2.91
C VAL A 112 12.13 -2.82 1.49
N GLN A 113 13.01 -2.47 0.55
CA GLN A 113 12.77 -2.70 -0.87
C GLN A 113 12.89 -4.20 -1.21
N ILE A 114 11.89 -4.68 -1.95
CA ILE A 114 11.85 -5.99 -2.57
C ILE A 114 12.25 -5.78 -4.04
N TRP A 115 13.25 -6.54 -4.47
CA TRP A 115 13.71 -6.59 -5.84
C TRP A 115 13.17 -7.84 -6.48
N THR A 116 12.36 -7.70 -7.53
CA THR A 116 11.94 -8.84 -8.34
C THR A 116 13.09 -9.28 -9.24
N ILE A 117 13.13 -10.58 -9.54
CA ILE A 117 14.08 -11.18 -10.48
C ILE A 117 13.40 -11.18 -11.86
N ASP A 118 14.19 -11.00 -12.93
CA ASP A 118 13.71 -10.98 -14.32
C ASP A 118 12.54 -9.99 -14.56
N ASP A 119 11.46 -10.47 -15.16
CA ASP A 119 10.26 -9.71 -15.50
C ASP A 119 9.09 -9.96 -14.53
N TYR A 120 9.35 -10.62 -13.39
CA TYR A 120 8.34 -10.80 -12.37
C TYR A 120 7.90 -9.44 -11.79
N THR A 121 6.60 -9.32 -11.56
CA THR A 121 6.02 -8.18 -10.84
C THR A 121 5.81 -8.55 -9.37
N MET A 122 5.54 -7.56 -8.51
CA MET A 122 5.14 -7.84 -7.12
C MET A 122 3.90 -8.73 -7.01
N ALA A 123 3.06 -8.79 -8.04
CA ALA A 123 1.90 -9.68 -8.10
C ALA A 123 2.27 -11.15 -8.40
N ASP A 124 3.50 -11.43 -8.83
CA ASP A 124 3.93 -12.74 -9.36
C ASP A 124 5.11 -13.36 -8.63
N ILE A 125 5.55 -12.79 -7.50
CA ILE A 125 6.68 -13.31 -6.71
C ILE A 125 6.34 -14.51 -5.82
N ALA A 126 5.05 -14.86 -5.67
CA ALA A 126 4.65 -16.11 -5.04
C ALA A 126 5.13 -17.30 -5.88
N VAL A 127 5.85 -18.22 -5.26
CA VAL A 127 6.34 -19.43 -5.92
C VAL A 127 5.35 -20.59 -5.65
N PRO A 128 4.74 -21.18 -6.68
CA PRO A 128 3.85 -22.33 -6.52
C PRO A 128 4.58 -23.53 -5.91
N ARG A 129 3.82 -24.38 -5.19
CA ARG A 129 4.38 -25.58 -4.55
C ARG A 129 5.01 -26.51 -5.58
N GLU A 130 4.40 -26.61 -6.75
CA GLU A 130 4.78 -27.49 -7.84
C GLU A 130 6.19 -27.16 -8.33
N GLU A 131 6.52 -25.88 -8.47
CA GLU A 131 7.86 -25.41 -8.87
C GLU A 131 8.91 -25.74 -7.80
N VAL A 132 8.61 -25.45 -6.53
CA VAL A 132 9.50 -25.78 -5.41
C VAL A 132 9.70 -27.31 -5.31
N SER A 133 8.65 -28.11 -5.55
CA SER A 133 8.75 -29.56 -5.57
C SER A 133 9.56 -30.10 -6.76
N GLY A 134 9.53 -29.37 -7.89
CA GLY A 134 10.30 -29.67 -9.10
C GLY A 134 11.80 -29.62 -8.89
N GLU A 135 12.27 -28.75 -7.98
CA GLU A 135 13.68 -28.70 -7.55
C GLU A 135 14.07 -29.83 -6.58
N GLY A 136 13.14 -30.74 -6.25
CA GLY A 136 13.37 -31.84 -5.32
C GLY A 136 13.23 -31.45 -3.84
N CYS A 137 12.61 -30.29 -3.56
CA CYS A 137 12.38 -29.86 -2.18
C CYS A 137 11.14 -30.55 -1.58
N THR A 138 11.20 -30.80 -0.27
CA THR A 138 10.09 -31.44 0.48
C THR A 138 9.36 -30.43 1.35
N PHE A 139 8.13 -30.76 1.74
CA PHE A 139 7.27 -29.87 2.52
C PHE A 139 6.87 -30.49 3.86
N LYS A 140 6.69 -29.61 4.84
CA LYS A 140 6.01 -29.88 6.10
C LYS A 140 4.61 -29.28 6.05
N ASN A 141 3.63 -30.10 6.41
CA ASN A 141 2.25 -29.65 6.57
C ASN A 141 2.11 -28.92 7.91
N CYS A 142 1.49 -27.75 7.87
CA CYS A 142 1.19 -26.92 9.04
C CYS A 142 -0.31 -26.64 9.04
N SER A 143 -0.99 -27.00 10.12
CA SER A 143 -2.40 -26.66 10.30
C SER A 143 -2.53 -25.18 10.63
N GLN A 144 -3.30 -24.44 9.84
CA GLN A 144 -3.65 -23.06 10.14
C GLN A 144 -4.87 -23.02 11.09
N PRO A 145 -5.10 -21.90 11.81
CA PRO A 145 -6.24 -21.76 12.75
C PRO A 145 -7.62 -21.89 12.11
N ASN A 146 -7.71 -21.80 10.78
CA ASN A 146 -8.94 -21.98 9.99
C ASN A 146 -9.06 -23.41 9.41
N ASP A 147 -8.34 -24.38 9.96
CA ASP A 147 -8.27 -25.78 9.51
C ASP A 147 -7.77 -25.98 8.06
N VAL A 148 -7.19 -24.94 7.46
CA VAL A 148 -6.53 -25.03 6.16
C VAL A 148 -5.10 -25.53 6.34
N THR A 149 -4.66 -26.47 5.50
CA THR A 149 -3.29 -26.96 5.53
C THR A 149 -2.39 -26.02 4.73
N ALA A 150 -1.46 -25.36 5.42
CA ALA A 150 -0.34 -24.65 4.81
C ALA A 150 0.85 -25.60 4.64
N TYR A 151 1.72 -25.27 3.69
CA TYR A 151 2.91 -26.05 3.39
C TYR A 151 4.13 -25.15 3.52
N TYR A 152 5.10 -25.61 4.27
CA TYR A 152 6.39 -24.93 4.43
C TYR A 152 7.48 -25.86 3.93
N THR A 153 8.47 -25.30 3.22
CA THR A 153 9.62 -26.06 2.78
C THR A 153 10.39 -26.62 3.98
N LEU A 154 10.64 -27.93 3.99
CA LEU A 154 11.32 -28.65 5.08
C LEU A 154 12.77 -29.00 4.72
N ILE A 155 12.96 -29.62 3.55
CA ILE A 155 14.28 -29.98 3.04
C ILE A 155 14.42 -29.33 1.67
N CYS A 156 15.30 -28.34 1.58
CA CYS A 156 15.63 -27.61 0.36
C CYS A 156 16.97 -26.90 0.59
N SER A 157 17.89 -27.00 -0.36
CA SER A 157 19.17 -26.32 -0.31
C SER A 157 19.03 -24.86 -0.75
N GLY A 158 20.02 -24.03 -0.42
CA GLY A 158 20.05 -22.64 -0.90
C GLY A 158 20.06 -22.57 -2.44
N GLU A 159 20.76 -23.47 -3.13
CA GLU A 159 20.78 -23.53 -4.59
C GLU A 159 19.41 -23.88 -5.18
N GLN A 160 18.73 -24.88 -4.62
CA GLN A 160 17.38 -25.26 -5.04
C GLN A 160 16.39 -24.09 -4.83
N MET A 161 16.48 -23.39 -3.69
CA MET A 161 15.64 -22.22 -3.44
C MET A 161 15.94 -21.06 -4.38
N LEU A 162 17.22 -20.84 -4.73
CA LEU A 162 17.63 -19.78 -5.65
C LEU A 162 17.08 -20.03 -7.07
N ASN A 163 17.02 -21.28 -7.53
CA ASN A 163 16.48 -21.62 -8.86
C ASN A 163 15.00 -21.25 -9.04
N VAL A 164 14.23 -21.25 -7.95
CA VAL A 164 12.79 -20.91 -7.97
C VAL A 164 12.49 -19.54 -7.38
N SER A 165 13.51 -18.82 -6.91
CA SER A 165 13.31 -17.50 -6.30
C SER A 165 12.91 -16.48 -7.36
N ARG A 166 11.87 -15.70 -7.06
CA ARG A 166 11.36 -14.62 -7.92
C ARG A 166 11.64 -13.22 -7.37
N ALA A 167 12.18 -13.14 -6.16
CA ALA A 167 12.50 -11.87 -5.52
C ALA A 167 13.60 -12.01 -4.46
N LEU A 168 14.23 -10.88 -4.15
CA LEU A 168 15.24 -10.72 -3.11
C LEU A 168 14.94 -9.45 -2.31
N SER A 169 15.14 -9.49 -1.00
CA SER A 169 15.12 -8.27 -0.17
C SER A 169 16.52 -8.02 0.36
N ILE A 170 17.07 -6.83 0.13
CA ILE A 170 18.36 -6.44 0.69
C ILE A 170 18.09 -5.75 2.03
N PRO A 171 18.54 -6.28 3.17
CA PRO A 171 18.43 -5.57 4.43
C PRO A 171 19.18 -4.24 4.32
N SER A 172 18.65 -3.19 4.92
CA SER A 172 19.16 -1.81 4.91
C SER A 172 20.63 -1.62 5.37
N ARG A 173 21.32 -2.69 5.77
CA ARG A 173 22.75 -2.72 6.12
C ARG A 173 23.67 -3.17 5.00
N ILE A 174 23.15 -3.57 3.84
CA ILE A 174 23.97 -3.97 2.69
C ILE A 174 23.66 -3.00 1.55
N PRO A 175 24.66 -2.27 1.01
CA PRO A 175 24.44 -1.37 -0.12
C PRO A 175 23.92 -2.16 -1.33
N PRO A 176 22.98 -1.60 -2.12
CA PRO A 176 22.47 -2.27 -3.31
C PRO A 176 23.63 -2.52 -4.29
N PRO A 177 23.62 -3.67 -5.01
CA PRO A 177 24.56 -3.87 -6.11
C PRO A 177 24.38 -2.74 -7.13
N ALA A 178 25.49 -2.17 -7.59
CA ALA A 178 25.45 -1.16 -8.64
C ALA A 178 24.78 -1.77 -9.88
N ALA A 179 23.70 -1.13 -10.34
CA ALA A 179 23.10 -1.48 -11.62
C ALA A 179 24.15 -1.27 -12.73
N THR A 180 24.55 -2.35 -13.38
CA THR A 180 25.34 -2.35 -14.63
C THR A 180 24.47 -2.03 -15.83
#